data_AF-A0A1G3QQ16-F1
#
_entry.id   AF-A0A1G3QQ16-F1
#
_cell.length_a   1.000
_cell.length_b   1.000
_cell.length_c   1.000
_cell.angle_alpha   90.00
_cell.angle_beta   90.00
_cell.angle_gamma   90.00
#
_symmetry.space_group_name_H-M   'P 1'
#
loop_
_entity.id
_entity.type
_entity.pdbx_description
1 polymer ?
#
loop_
_entity_poly.entity_id
_entity_poly.type
_entity_poly.pdbx_seq_one_letter_code
_entity_poly.pdbx_strand_id
1 'polypeptide(L)'
;MYEKLEPGMRVPKKNILGRRDDSLYGLLSSYKSNYTYIKVFVSEEDHSIVLLLADNPKRFFDMPVEKFRNYRMLSRLEMGIAKISIKYLSPENLIVVLGPLLGFTIPPEKSVMIDSLKKDGYYSMETSLRYKTRMLQGVKKLINMSPHKRYEILEKYFSADQEYSDGRTE
;
A
#
# COMPACT_ATOMS: atom_id res chain seq x y z
N MET A 1 -26.53 -10.84 -43.39
CA MET A 1 -26.18 -9.72 -44.28
C MET A 1 -24.98 -9.01 -43.67
N TYR A 2 -23.82 -9.11 -44.32
CA TYR A 2 -22.61 -8.40 -43.90
C TYR A 2 -22.57 -7.06 -44.63
N GLU A 3 -22.66 -5.95 -43.90
CA GLU A 3 -22.37 -4.62 -44.46
C GLU A 3 -20.86 -4.49 -44.67
N LYS A 4 -20.46 -4.25 -45.92
CA LYS A 4 -19.08 -3.94 -46.31
C LYS A 4 -18.75 -2.53 -45.84
N LEU A 5 -17.67 -2.37 -45.06
CA LEU A 5 -17.07 -1.07 -44.77
C LEU A 5 -16.07 -0.72 -45.88
N GLU A 6 -16.19 0.49 -46.43
CA GLU A 6 -15.31 1.02 -47.49
C GLU A 6 -13.90 1.36 -46.98
N PRO A 7 -12.84 1.16 -47.81
CA PRO A 7 -11.46 1.39 -47.41
C PRO A 7 -11.10 2.88 -47.53
N GLY A 8 -11.17 3.62 -46.43
CA GLY A 8 -10.77 5.04 -46.44
C GLY A 8 -11.14 5.87 -45.21
N MET A 9 -11.99 5.36 -44.32
CA MET A 9 -12.32 6.09 -43.08
C MET A 9 -11.16 6.00 -42.08
N ARG A 10 -10.34 7.04 -42.01
CA ARG A 10 -9.50 7.30 -40.85
C ARG A 10 -10.43 7.51 -39.66
N VAL A 11 -10.46 6.55 -38.74
CA VAL A 11 -11.05 6.73 -37.42
C VAL A 11 -10.42 8.02 -36.87
N PRO A 12 -11.21 9.05 -36.48
CA PRO A 12 -10.62 10.21 -35.85
C PRO A 12 -9.90 9.71 -34.62
N LYS A 13 -8.57 9.80 -34.63
CA LYS A 13 -7.75 9.65 -33.43
C LYS A 13 -8.28 10.72 -32.49
N LYS A 14 -9.14 10.33 -31.56
CA LYS A 14 -9.43 11.12 -30.37
C LYS A 14 -8.08 11.30 -29.71
N ASN A 15 -7.44 12.43 -29.99
CA ASN A 15 -6.41 13.00 -29.14
C ASN A 15 -7.11 13.31 -27.83
N ILE A 16 -7.26 12.29 -26.98
CA ILE A 16 -7.55 12.45 -25.57
C ILE A 16 -6.25 13.00 -24.99
N LEU A 17 -5.98 14.29 -25.22
CA LEU A 17 -5.36 15.08 -24.17
C LEU A 17 -6.40 15.03 -23.05
N GLY A 18 -6.26 14.03 -22.19
CA GLY A 18 -7.13 13.83 -21.05
C GLY A 18 -7.00 15.06 -20.18
N ARG A 19 -7.96 15.98 -20.29
CA ARG A 19 -8.18 17.01 -19.30
C ARG A 19 -8.25 16.27 -17.98
N ARG A 20 -7.25 16.45 -17.10
CA ARG A 20 -7.27 15.85 -15.77
C ARG A 20 -8.60 16.28 -15.15
N ASP A 21 -9.45 15.30 -14.90
CA ASP A 21 -10.70 15.55 -14.21
C ASP A 21 -10.34 15.74 -12.74
N ASP A 22 -10.21 17.01 -12.36
CA ASP A 22 -9.88 17.42 -10.99
C ASP A 22 -11.07 17.27 -10.04
N SER A 23 -12.21 16.74 -10.52
CA SER A 23 -13.27 16.31 -9.62
C SER A 23 -12.78 15.17 -8.73
N LEU A 24 -13.34 15.07 -7.52
CA LEU A 24 -13.05 13.97 -6.59
C LEU A 24 -13.27 12.60 -7.26
N TYR A 25 -14.25 12.48 -8.16
CA TYR A 25 -14.48 11.26 -8.94
C TYR A 25 -13.35 10.94 -9.92
N GLY A 26 -12.85 11.95 -10.64
CA GLY A 26 -11.71 11.82 -11.55
C GLY A 26 -10.43 11.46 -10.79
N LEU A 27 -10.15 12.13 -9.68
CA LEU A 27 -9.00 11.86 -8.81
C LEU A 27 -9.04 10.46 -8.21
N LEU A 28 -10.20 10.02 -7.70
CA LEU A 28 -10.34 8.66 -7.16
C LEU A 28 -10.28 7.56 -8.22
N SER A 29 -10.52 7.90 -9.50
CA SER A 29 -10.53 6.92 -10.59
C SER A 29 -9.15 6.32 -10.87
N SER A 30 -8.07 7.10 -10.73
CA SER A 30 -6.69 6.65 -10.93
C SER A 30 -6.21 5.71 -9.82
N TYR A 31 -6.81 5.80 -8.63
CA TYR A 31 -6.48 4.96 -7.48
C TYR A 31 -7.25 3.63 -7.47
N LYS A 32 -8.21 3.41 -8.38
CA LYS A 32 -8.99 2.16 -8.44
C LYS A 32 -8.12 0.92 -8.67
N SER A 33 -6.99 1.08 -9.36
CA SER A 33 -6.00 0.03 -9.60
C SER A 33 -5.02 -0.16 -8.44
N ASN A 34 -5.03 0.69 -7.42
CA ASN A 34 -4.06 0.61 -6.34
C ASN A 34 -4.43 -0.51 -5.35
N TYR A 35 -3.40 -1.27 -4.99
CA TYR A 35 -3.48 -2.29 -3.97
C TYR A 35 -2.29 -2.15 -3.04
N THR A 36 -2.54 -2.34 -1.75
CA THR A 36 -1.49 -2.63 -0.77
C THR A 36 -1.68 -4.06 -0.31
N TYR A 37 -0.66 -4.89 -0.51
CA TYR A 37 -0.58 -6.25 0.01
C TYR A 37 0.18 -6.26 1.31
N ILE A 38 -0.26 -7.10 2.24
CA ILE A 38 0.29 -7.20 3.59
C ILE A 38 0.75 -8.63 3.86
N LYS A 39 1.97 -8.74 4.40
CA LYS A 39 2.50 -9.98 4.95
C LYS A 39 3.09 -9.74 6.33
N VAL A 40 2.97 -10.76 7.18
CA VAL A 40 3.55 -10.75 8.52
C VAL A 40 4.43 -11.98 8.66
N PHE A 41 5.64 -11.79 9.15
CA PHE A 41 6.63 -12.81 9.41
C PHE A 41 6.95 -12.84 10.89
N VAL A 42 7.13 -14.04 11.44
CA VAL A 42 7.46 -14.26 12.85
C VAL A 42 8.70 -15.14 12.92
N SER A 43 9.67 -14.74 13.74
CA SER A 43 10.80 -15.58 14.13
C SER A 43 10.76 -15.75 15.65
N GLU A 44 10.60 -16.99 16.10
CA GLU A 44 10.68 -17.31 17.53
C GLU A 44 12.13 -17.35 17.99
N GLU A 45 13.06 -17.74 17.10
CA GLU A 45 14.51 -17.74 17.35
C GLU A 45 15.06 -16.32 17.51
N ASP A 46 14.69 -15.40 16.61
CA ASP A 46 15.15 -14.01 16.65
C ASP A 46 14.28 -13.13 17.59
N HIS A 47 13.27 -13.72 18.23
CA HIS A 47 12.29 -13.03 19.08
C HIS A 47 11.69 -11.76 18.45
N SER A 48 11.36 -11.85 17.16
CA SER A 48 10.93 -10.71 16.33
C SER A 48 9.69 -11.00 15.49
N ILE A 49 9.05 -9.92 15.07
CA ILE A 49 7.92 -9.92 14.14
C ILE A 49 8.10 -8.79 13.13
N VAL A 50 7.87 -9.09 11.85
CA VAL A 50 8.04 -8.16 10.73
C VAL A 50 6.73 -8.03 9.97
N LEU A 51 6.28 -6.80 9.77
CA LEU A 51 5.24 -6.43 8.82
C LEU A 51 5.87 -6.00 7.51
N LEU A 52 5.35 -6.47 6.39
CA LEU A 52 5.67 -5.98 5.06
C LEU A 52 4.44 -5.42 4.36
N LEU A 53 4.62 -4.27 3.72
CA LEU A 53 3.70 -3.69 2.75
C LEU A 53 4.34 -3.68 1.36
N ALA A 54 3.59 -4.06 0.33
CA ALA A 54 4.03 -3.92 -1.06
C ALA A 54 2.83 -3.63 -1.98
N ASP A 55 3.06 -3.01 -3.12
CA ASP A 55 2.05 -2.79 -4.16
C ASP A 55 1.84 -4.04 -5.04
N ASN A 56 2.84 -4.93 -5.06
CA ASN A 56 2.84 -6.18 -5.81
C ASN A 56 3.33 -7.34 -4.89
N PRO A 57 2.53 -8.41 -4.72
CA PRO A 57 2.89 -9.50 -3.82
C PRO A 57 4.11 -10.31 -4.28
N LYS A 58 4.54 -10.19 -5.55
CA LYS A 58 5.78 -10.81 -6.02
C LYS A 58 7.02 -10.27 -5.29
N ARG A 59 6.97 -9.00 -4.84
CA ARG A 59 8.07 -8.34 -4.11
C ARG A 59 8.41 -9.02 -2.79
N PHE A 60 7.49 -9.79 -2.21
CA PHE A 60 7.77 -10.53 -0.98
C PHE A 60 8.79 -11.65 -1.17
N PHE A 61 8.99 -12.13 -2.41
CA PHE A 61 9.96 -13.17 -2.73
C PHE A 61 11.34 -12.60 -3.12
N ASP A 62 11.42 -11.28 -3.36
CA ASP A 62 12.67 -10.58 -3.70
C ASP A 62 13.49 -10.24 -2.42
N MET A 63 13.03 -10.70 -1.25
CA MET A 63 13.64 -10.44 0.05
C MET A 63 14.92 -11.27 0.24
N PRO A 64 15.98 -10.71 0.87
CA PRO A 64 17.23 -11.43 1.09
C PRO A 64 16.99 -12.66 1.97
N VAL A 65 17.17 -13.85 1.38
CA VAL A 65 16.88 -15.16 2.00
C VAL A 65 17.59 -15.34 3.34
N GLU A 66 18.81 -14.82 3.46
CA GLU A 66 19.63 -14.91 4.67
C GLU A 66 18.97 -14.21 5.87
N LYS A 67 18.37 -13.02 5.66
CA LYS A 67 17.72 -12.25 6.73
C LYS A 67 16.45 -12.95 7.25
N PHE A 68 15.76 -13.70 6.39
CA PHE A 68 14.45 -14.27 6.69
C PHE A 68 14.46 -15.78 6.89
N ARG A 69 15.65 -16.41 7.01
CA ARG A 69 15.80 -17.86 7.13
C ARG A 69 15.01 -18.45 8.30
N ASN A 70 15.03 -17.77 9.45
CA ASN A 70 14.36 -18.22 10.68
C ASN A 70 12.91 -17.69 10.79
N TYR A 71 12.46 -16.95 9.80
CA TYR A 71 11.13 -16.35 9.80
C TYR A 71 10.13 -17.27 9.10
N ARG A 72 9.03 -17.54 9.78
CA ARG A 72 7.85 -18.14 9.14
C ARG A 72 6.85 -17.05 8.78
N MET A 73 6.27 -17.17 7.59
CA MET A 73 5.17 -16.32 7.16
C MET A 73 3.87 -16.74 7.86
N LEU A 74 3.14 -15.79 8.44
CA LEU A 74 1.82 -16.05 8.99
C LEU A 74 0.77 -16.17 7.88
N SER A 75 -0.11 -17.15 8.01
CA SER A 75 -1.30 -17.28 7.17
C SER A 75 -2.36 -16.23 7.52
N ARG A 76 -3.32 -16.01 6.61
CA ARG A 76 -4.47 -15.11 6.85
C ARG A 76 -5.31 -15.52 8.07
N LEU A 77 -5.43 -16.83 8.31
CA LEU A 77 -6.22 -17.37 9.41
C LEU A 77 -5.52 -17.11 10.75
N GLU A 78 -4.20 -17.30 10.80
CA GLU A 78 -3.39 -16.98 11.99
C GLU A 78 -3.41 -15.48 12.31
N MET A 79 -3.49 -14.62 11.29
CA MET A 79 -3.65 -13.17 11.46
C MET A 79 -5.09 -12.77 11.81
N GLY A 80 -6.07 -13.68 11.72
CA GLY A 80 -7.48 -13.39 11.98
C GLY A 80 -8.11 -12.44 10.96
N ILE A 81 -7.72 -12.53 9.69
CA ILE A 81 -8.16 -11.67 8.58
C ILE A 81 -8.70 -12.49 7.40
N ALA A 82 -9.71 -11.96 6.71
CA ALA A 82 -10.33 -12.63 5.56
C ALA A 82 -9.49 -12.50 4.26
N LYS A 83 -8.79 -11.37 4.12
CA LYS A 83 -8.02 -10.96 2.94
C LYS A 83 -6.67 -10.39 3.36
N ILE A 84 -5.70 -10.38 2.46
CA ILE A 84 -4.32 -9.89 2.70
C ILE A 84 -4.02 -8.56 2.00
N SER A 85 -5.05 -7.91 1.44
CA SER A 85 -4.87 -6.69 0.66
C SER A 85 -5.91 -5.62 0.94
N ILE A 86 -5.50 -4.38 0.67
CA ILE A 86 -6.28 -3.16 0.80
C ILE A 86 -6.40 -2.57 -0.60
N LYS A 87 -7.64 -2.40 -1.07
CA LYS A 87 -7.93 -1.74 -2.34
C LYS A 87 -7.90 -0.23 -2.18
N TYR A 88 -7.58 0.47 -3.27
CA TYR A 88 -7.57 1.93 -3.41
C TYR A 88 -6.41 2.67 -2.77
N LEU A 89 -5.56 1.98 -2.01
CA LEU A 89 -4.44 2.59 -1.30
C LEU A 89 -3.14 1.92 -1.73
N SER A 90 -2.14 2.73 -2.08
CA SER A 90 -0.75 2.28 -2.21
C SER A 90 -0.08 2.27 -0.83
N PRO A 91 1.04 1.54 -0.66
CA PRO A 91 1.82 1.58 0.59
C PRO A 91 2.24 3.00 0.97
N GLU A 92 2.60 3.82 -0.02
CA GLU A 92 3.00 5.22 0.17
C GLU A 92 1.87 6.06 0.77
N ASN A 93 0.62 5.90 0.28
CA ASN A 93 -0.52 6.61 0.84
C ASN A 93 -0.69 6.33 2.34
N LEU A 94 -0.46 5.08 2.76
CA LEU A 94 -0.60 4.67 4.16
C LEU A 94 0.51 5.29 5.02
N ILE A 95 1.76 5.24 4.57
CA ILE A 95 2.91 5.70 5.35
C ILE A 95 2.88 7.21 5.52
N VAL A 96 2.58 7.96 4.44
CA VAL A 96 2.52 9.43 4.49
C VAL A 96 1.43 9.91 5.44
N VAL A 97 0.24 9.29 5.42
CA VAL A 97 -0.91 9.79 6.19
C VAL A 97 -1.00 9.19 7.60
N LEU A 98 -0.68 7.91 7.77
CA LEU A 98 -0.76 7.23 9.07
C LEU A 98 0.57 7.24 9.83
N GLY A 99 1.63 7.76 9.21
CA GLY A 99 2.99 7.69 9.71
C GLY A 99 3.63 6.32 9.53
N PRO A 100 4.92 6.19 9.87
CA PRO A 100 5.68 4.98 9.60
C PRO A 100 5.21 3.80 10.46
N LEU A 101 4.59 4.05 11.62
CA LEU A 101 3.97 3.00 12.43
C LEU A 101 2.56 2.61 11.97
N LEU A 102 2.04 3.22 10.91
CA LEU A 102 0.72 2.93 10.34
C LEU A 102 -0.43 3.06 11.37
N GLY A 103 -0.25 3.94 12.37
CA GLY A 103 -1.17 4.09 13.50
C GLY A 103 -1.19 2.90 14.48
N PHE A 104 -0.17 2.04 14.50
CA PHE A 104 -0.10 0.91 15.42
C PHE A 104 0.34 1.38 16.81
N THR A 105 -0.21 0.76 17.85
CA THR A 105 0.11 1.06 19.25
C THR A 105 1.43 0.37 19.69
N ILE A 106 2.51 0.65 18.97
CA ILE A 106 3.86 0.16 19.23
C ILE A 106 4.75 1.38 19.52
N PRO A 107 5.58 1.36 20.58
CA PRO A 107 6.48 2.48 20.85
C PRO A 107 7.51 2.64 19.71
N PRO A 108 7.73 3.86 19.18
CA PRO A 108 8.64 4.10 18.05
C PRO A 108 10.07 3.59 18.28
N GLU A 109 10.58 3.71 19.51
CA GLU A 109 11.91 3.27 19.90
C GLU A 109 12.06 1.74 19.97
N LYS A 110 10.97 1.00 19.79
CA LYS A 110 10.93 -0.46 19.78
C LYS A 110 10.64 -1.02 18.39
N SER A 111 10.65 -0.18 17.37
CA SER A 111 10.42 -0.57 15.98
C SER A 111 11.53 -0.08 15.09
N VAL A 112 11.97 -0.96 14.19
CA VAL A 112 12.88 -0.63 13.10
C VAL A 112 12.06 -0.56 11.81
N MET A 113 12.22 0.52 11.07
CA MET A 113 11.43 0.81 9.88
C MET A 113 12.39 0.95 8.69
N ILE A 114 12.10 0.24 7.61
CA ILE A 114 12.88 0.30 6.37
C ILE A 114 11.91 0.67 5.25
N ASP A 115 12.06 1.89 4.74
CA ASP A 115 11.36 2.34 3.55
C ASP A 115 12.22 2.09 2.31
N SER A 116 11.91 1.01 1.61
CA SER A 116 12.50 0.64 0.34
C SER A 116 11.49 0.75 -0.80
N LEU A 117 10.40 1.52 -0.67
CA LEU A 117 9.32 1.52 -1.67
C LEU A 117 9.81 1.95 -3.06
N LYS A 118 10.67 2.97 -3.14
CA LYS A 118 11.22 3.46 -4.42
C LYS A 118 12.29 2.55 -5.03
N LYS A 119 13.00 1.78 -4.19
CA LYS A 119 14.14 0.95 -4.60
C LYS A 119 13.74 -0.51 -4.84
N ASP A 120 13.17 -1.14 -3.80
CA ASP A 120 12.86 -2.56 -3.76
C ASP A 120 11.35 -2.85 -3.82
N GLY A 121 10.49 -1.81 -3.77
CA GLY A 121 9.04 -1.93 -3.92
C GLY A 121 8.32 -2.42 -2.66
N TYR A 122 8.97 -2.37 -1.50
CA TYR A 122 8.34 -2.75 -0.23
C TYR A 122 8.70 -1.79 0.91
N TYR A 123 7.83 -1.75 1.90
CA TYR A 123 8.05 -1.14 3.19
C TYR A 123 8.07 -2.24 4.25
N SER A 124 8.97 -2.14 5.22
CA SER A 124 9.02 -3.08 6.35
C SER A 124 9.04 -2.38 7.69
N MET A 125 8.33 -2.97 8.65
CA MET A 125 8.38 -2.59 10.06
C MET A 125 8.65 -3.83 10.89
N GLU A 126 9.77 -3.83 11.59
CA GLU A 126 10.26 -4.90 12.45
C GLU A 126 10.16 -4.49 13.92
N THR A 127 9.71 -5.39 14.79
CA THR A 127 9.67 -5.15 16.24
C THR A 127 9.84 -6.47 16.99
N SER A 128 9.98 -6.39 18.31
CA SER A 128 10.04 -7.57 19.18
C SER A 128 8.73 -8.35 19.18
N LEU A 129 8.84 -9.68 19.24
CA LEU A 129 7.72 -10.62 19.29
C LEU A 129 6.74 -10.36 20.44
N ARG A 130 7.18 -9.69 21.52
CA ARG A 130 6.31 -9.25 22.62
C ARG A 130 5.16 -8.34 22.16
N TYR A 131 5.31 -7.66 21.02
CA TYR A 131 4.28 -6.81 20.43
C TYR A 131 3.43 -7.51 19.37
N LYS A 132 3.60 -8.82 19.15
CA LYS A 132 2.86 -9.61 18.16
C LYS A 132 1.36 -9.34 18.20
N THR A 133 0.73 -9.42 19.38
CA THR A 133 -0.71 -9.18 19.51
C THR A 133 -1.12 -7.78 19.06
N ARG A 134 -0.35 -6.76 19.42
CA ARG A 134 -0.62 -5.37 19.01
C ARG A 134 -0.42 -5.16 17.52
N MET A 135 0.62 -5.76 16.94
CA MET A 135 0.86 -5.73 15.50
C MET A 135 -0.28 -6.41 14.73
N LEU A 136 -0.69 -7.61 15.15
CA LEU A 136 -1.80 -8.33 14.50
C LEU A 136 -3.12 -7.57 14.62
N GLN A 137 -3.39 -6.94 15.77
CA GLN A 137 -4.55 -6.05 15.92
C GLN A 137 -4.47 -4.84 14.99
N GLY A 138 -3.30 -4.22 14.86
CA GLY A 138 -3.03 -3.14 13.91
C GLY A 138 -3.29 -3.56 12.46
N VAL A 139 -2.72 -4.68 12.03
CA VAL A 139 -2.92 -5.27 10.70
C VAL A 139 -4.40 -5.54 10.45
N LYS A 140 -5.11 -6.12 11.43
CA LYS A 140 -6.55 -6.38 11.32
C LYS A 140 -7.36 -5.09 11.15
N LYS A 141 -7.03 -4.03 11.89
CA LYS A 141 -7.67 -2.71 11.75
C LYS A 141 -7.37 -2.11 10.37
N LEU A 142 -6.12 -2.16 9.93
CA LEU A 142 -5.64 -1.62 8.66
C LEU A 142 -6.34 -2.29 7.46
N ILE A 143 -6.44 -3.62 7.45
CA ILE A 143 -7.06 -4.37 6.35
C ILE A 143 -8.58 -4.18 6.29
N ASN A 144 -9.20 -4.03 7.46
CA ASN A 144 -10.65 -3.90 7.59
C ASN A 144 -11.11 -2.44 7.71
N MET A 145 -10.27 -1.47 7.33
CA MET A 145 -10.69 -0.08 7.23
C MET A 145 -11.93 0.07 6.35
N SER A 146 -12.88 0.87 6.82
CA SER A 146 -14.09 1.21 6.07
C SER A 146 -13.73 1.93 4.77
N PRO A 147 -14.58 1.85 3.72
CA PRO A 147 -14.38 2.62 2.50
C PRO A 147 -14.18 4.12 2.77
N HIS A 148 -15.00 4.70 3.65
CA HIS A 148 -14.88 6.11 4.08
C HIS A 148 -13.47 6.44 4.61
N LYS A 149 -12.90 5.59 5.48
CA LYS A 149 -11.56 5.84 6.02
C LYS A 149 -10.48 5.77 4.94
N ARG A 150 -10.66 4.94 3.91
CA ARG A 150 -9.71 4.88 2.78
C ARG A 150 -9.77 6.14 1.93
N TYR A 151 -10.96 6.68 1.71
CA TYR A 151 -11.12 7.95 1.00
C TYR A 151 -10.53 9.12 1.79
N GLU A 152 -10.74 9.17 3.11
CA GLU A 152 -10.11 10.16 3.99
C GLU A 152 -8.58 10.13 3.89
N ILE A 153 -7.99 8.93 3.81
CA ILE A 153 -6.53 8.79 3.61
C ILE A 153 -6.11 9.36 2.25
N LEU A 154 -6.83 9.07 1.17
CA LEU A 154 -6.51 9.62 -0.15
C LEU A 154 -6.63 11.15 -0.19
N GLU A 155 -7.67 11.71 0.40
CA GLU A 155 -7.87 13.16 0.48
C GLU A 155 -6.71 13.83 1.22
N LYS A 156 -6.34 13.31 2.40
CA LYS A 156 -5.18 13.81 3.16
C LYS A 156 -3.87 13.69 2.39
N TYR A 157 -3.71 12.60 1.65
CA TYR A 157 -2.54 12.41 0.80
C TYR A 157 -2.47 13.47 -0.30
N PHE A 158 -3.59 13.78 -0.96
CA PHE A 158 -3.64 14.82 -1.99
C PHE A 158 -3.33 16.21 -1.45
N SER A 159 -3.88 16.56 -0.29
CA SER A 159 -3.58 17.84 0.35
C SER A 159 -2.11 17.98 0.71
N ALA A 160 -1.49 16.92 1.24
CA ALA A 160 -0.07 16.92 1.54
C ALA A 160 0.78 17.09 0.27
N ASP A 161 0.46 16.36 -0.80
CA ASP A 161 1.23 16.43 -2.06
C ASP A 161 1.14 17.81 -2.74
N GLN A 162 -0.03 18.47 -2.63
CA GLN A 162 -0.23 19.84 -3.14
C GLN A 162 0.60 20.89 -2.37
N GLU A 163 0.65 20.81 -1.04
CA GLU A 163 1.47 21.71 -0.21
C GLU A 163 2.97 21.60 -0.54
N TYR A 164 3.45 20.39 -0.84
CA TYR A 164 4.84 20.16 -1.28
C TYR A 164 5.13 20.69 -2.68
N SER A 165 4.13 20.76 -3.57
CA SER A 165 4.31 21.33 -4.91
C SER A 165 4.29 22.86 -4.92
N ASP A 166 3.46 23.49 -4.09
CA ASP A 166 3.35 24.95 -4.02
C ASP A 166 4.54 25.60 -3.27
N GLY A 167 5.14 24.89 -2.30
CA GLY A 167 6.34 25.34 -1.57
C GLY A 167 7.68 25.29 -2.34
N ARG A 168 7.70 24.91 -3.62
CA ARG A 168 8.91 24.95 -4.48
C ARG A 168 9.01 26.19 -5.35
N THR A 169 8.19 27.21 -5.08
CA THR A 169 8.10 28.43 -5.90
C THR A 169 8.74 29.66 -5.26
N GLU A 170 9.52 29.49 -4.19
CA GLU A 170 10.29 30.57 -3.53
C GLU A 170 11.80 30.36 -3.64
#